data_AF-A0A528V1F7-F1
#
_entry.id   AF-A0A528V1F7-F1
#
_cell.length_a   1.000
_cell.length_b   1.000
_cell.length_c   1.000
_cell.angle_alpha   90.00
_cell.angle_beta   90.00
_cell.angle_gamma   90.00
#
_symmetry.space_group_name_H-M   'P 1'
#
loop_
_entity.id
_entity.type
_entity.pdbx_description
1 polymer ?
#
loop_
_entity_poly.entity_id
_entity_poly.type
_entity_poly.pdbx_seq_one_letter_code
_entity_poly.pdbx_strand_id
1 'polypeptide(L)' 'PWKSGDLSTDERIARENISDFSNTTFHVGWIPETLSNVSDRRFALVHIDVDLYEPTRDALAFFYDRVCANGMIICDD' A
#
# COMPACT_ATOMS: atom_id res chain seq x y z
N PRO A 1 -13.82 -9.69 19.98
CA PRO A 1 -12.77 -8.65 19.99
C PRO A 1 -11.55 -9.09 19.18
N TRP A 2 -11.02 -8.19 18.35
CA TRP A 2 -9.79 -8.41 17.57
C TRP A 2 -8.58 -8.60 18.47
N LYS A 3 -7.60 -9.37 17.99
CA LYS A 3 -6.31 -9.64 18.62
C LYS A 3 -5.19 -9.32 17.63
N SER A 4 -4.02 -9.02 18.19
CA SER A 4 -2.80 -8.83 17.38
C SER A 4 -2.56 -10.05 16.50
N GLY A 5 -2.45 -9.83 15.18
CA GLY A 5 -2.21 -10.88 14.19
C GLY A 5 -3.46 -11.45 13.53
N ASP A 6 -4.68 -11.06 13.92
CA ASP A 6 -5.92 -11.57 13.30
C ASP A 6 -6.02 -11.29 11.79
N LEU A 7 -5.36 -10.23 11.31
CA LEU A 7 -5.28 -9.85 9.89
C LEU A 7 -3.92 -10.21 9.25
N SER A 8 -3.03 -10.91 9.97
CA SER A 8 -1.70 -11.21 9.43
C SER A 8 -1.75 -12.35 8.40
N THR A 9 -0.96 -12.20 7.33
CA THR A 9 -0.72 -13.24 6.34
C THR A 9 0.78 -13.33 6.02
N ASP A 10 1.23 -14.51 5.62
CA ASP A 10 2.59 -14.71 5.11
C ASP A 10 2.71 -14.08 3.70
N GLU A 11 3.81 -13.37 3.46
CA GLU A 11 4.14 -12.78 2.16
C GLU A 11 4.14 -13.82 1.03
N ARG A 12 4.62 -15.04 1.29
CA ARG A 12 4.65 -16.14 0.32
C ARG A 12 3.26 -16.45 -0.21
N ILE A 13 2.25 -16.48 0.66
CA ILE A 13 0.86 -16.74 0.27
C ILE A 13 0.36 -15.63 -0.65
N ALA A 14 0.62 -14.36 -0.31
CA ALA A 14 0.23 -13.22 -1.14
C ALA A 14 0.86 -13.29 -2.54
N ARG A 15 2.15 -13.64 -2.64
CA ARG A 15 2.86 -13.82 -3.91
C ARG A 15 2.30 -14.96 -4.74
N GLU A 16 2.02 -16.11 -4.12
CA GLU A 16 1.44 -17.27 -4.80
C GLU A 16 0.07 -16.93 -5.40
N ASN A 17 -0.78 -16.22 -4.66
CA ASN A 17 -2.13 -15.85 -5.08
C ASN A 17 -2.17 -14.99 -6.35
N ILE A 18 -1.12 -14.23 -6.63
CA ILE A 18 -1.04 -13.35 -7.81
C ILE A 18 0.11 -13.72 -8.75
N SER A 19 0.63 -14.94 -8.64
CA SER A 19 1.82 -15.39 -9.38
C SER A 19 1.67 -15.35 -10.91
N ASP A 20 0.43 -15.36 -11.41
CA ASP A 20 0.13 -15.23 -12.84
C ASP A 20 0.33 -13.79 -13.38
N PHE A 21 0.50 -12.79 -12.50
CA PHE A 21 0.67 -11.38 -12.89
C PHE A 21 2.15 -10.96 -12.83
N SER A 22 2.77 -10.88 -14.01
CA SER A 22 4.21 -10.55 -14.15
C SER A 22 4.58 -9.10 -13.83
N ASN A 23 3.63 -8.16 -13.87
CA ASN A 23 3.86 -6.74 -13.58
C ASN A 23 3.50 -6.38 -12.14
N THR A 24 4.11 -7.09 -11.18
CA THR A 24 3.86 -6.89 -9.75
C THR A 24 5.16 -6.72 -8.99
N THR A 25 5.22 -5.71 -8.13
CA THR A 25 6.35 -5.48 -7.21
C THR A 25 5.80 -5.38 -5.79
N PHE A 26 6.44 -6.10 -4.87
CA PHE A 26 6.09 -6.08 -3.44
C PHE A 26 7.11 -5.24 -2.67
N HIS A 27 6.62 -4.37 -1.80
CA HIS A 27 7.43 -3.59 -0.86
C HIS A 27 7.04 -4.00 0.56
N VAL A 28 7.77 -4.96 1.12
CA VAL A 28 7.43 -5.63 2.37
C VAL A 28 8.00 -4.85 3.55
N GLY A 29 7.14 -4.54 4.53
CA GLY A 29 7.49 -3.75 5.70
C GLY A 29 6.37 -2.80 6.08
N TRP A 30 6.63 -1.93 7.06
CA TRP A 30 5.66 -0.97 7.54
C TRP A 30 5.60 0.30 6.67
N ILE A 31 4.47 0.99 6.77
CA ILE A 31 4.32 2.36 6.28
C ILE A 31 4.70 3.28 7.44
N PRO A 32 5.58 4.29 7.21
CA PRO A 32 6.07 4.77 5.92
C PRO A 32 7.38 4.16 5.41
N GLU A 33 8.01 3.24 6.14
CA GLU A 33 9.40 2.80 5.92
C GLU A 33 9.65 2.27 4.50
N THR A 34 8.66 1.64 3.87
CA THR A 34 8.80 1.05 2.54
C THR A 34 8.53 2.03 1.40
N LEU A 35 7.88 3.16 1.66
CA LEU A 35 7.41 4.08 0.62
C LEU A 35 8.56 4.77 -0.12
N SER A 36 9.72 4.94 0.51
CA SER A 36 10.90 5.52 -0.14
C SER A 36 11.34 4.75 -1.39
N ASN A 37 11.05 3.45 -1.45
CA ASN A 37 11.38 2.57 -2.58
C ASN A 37 10.64 2.91 -3.88
N VAL A 38 9.58 3.72 -3.79
CA VAL A 38 8.78 4.15 -4.95
C VAL A 38 8.71 5.68 -5.06
N SER A 39 9.64 6.38 -4.40
CA SER A 39 9.66 7.85 -4.36
C SER A 39 9.93 8.51 -5.71
N ASP A 40 10.50 7.78 -6.67
CA ASP A 40 10.77 8.18 -8.05
C ASP A 40 9.58 7.95 -9.01
N ARG A 41 8.48 7.37 -8.53
CA ARG A 41 7.30 7.01 -9.33
C ARG A 41 6.19 8.06 -9.24
N ARG A 42 5.26 7.97 -10.19
CA ARG A 42 3.98 8.69 -10.19
C ARG A 42 2.86 7.68 -10.35
N PHE A 43 1.70 7.96 -9.76
CA PHE A 43 0.62 6.99 -9.61
C PHE A 43 -0.66 7.50 -10.28
N ALA A 44 -1.28 6.67 -11.13
CA ALA A 44 -2.61 6.97 -11.66
C ALA A 44 -3.72 6.63 -10.64
N LEU A 45 -3.48 5.61 -9.81
CA LEU A 45 -4.39 5.14 -8.77
C LEU A 45 -3.58 4.75 -7.54
N VAL A 46 -4.05 5.16 -6.37
CA VAL A 46 -3.57 4.70 -5.05
C VAL A 46 -4.78 4.22 -4.26
N HIS A 47 -4.73 2.98 -3.77
CA HIS A 47 -5.75 2.38 -2.92
C HIS A 47 -5.16 2.21 -1.52
N ILE A 48 -5.79 2.81 -0.51
CA ILE A 48 -5.34 2.81 0.89
C ILE A 48 -6.35 2.01 1.72
N ASP A 49 -5.87 0.91 2.29
CA ASP A 49 -6.62 -0.06 3.08
C ASP A 49 -5.68 -0.55 4.18
N VAL A 50 -5.65 0.19 5.29
CA VAL A 50 -4.69 -0.02 6.39
C VAL A 50 -5.33 0.14 7.78
N ASP A 51 -6.64 0.44 7.85
CA ASP A 51 -7.51 0.69 9.02
C ASP A 51 -7.08 1.77 10.03
N LEU A 52 -5.78 1.93 10.24
CA LEU A 52 -5.20 2.71 11.32
C LEU A 52 -4.90 4.15 10.86
N TYR A 53 -5.02 5.07 11.81
CA TYR A 53 -4.80 6.49 11.56
C TYR A 53 -3.38 6.80 11.07
N GLU A 54 -2.34 6.33 11.77
CA GLU A 54 -0.95 6.64 11.43
C GLU A 54 -0.54 6.18 10.02
N PRO A 55 -0.72 4.91 9.60
CA PRO A 55 -0.36 4.49 8.25
C PRO A 55 -1.24 5.15 7.18
N THR A 56 -2.51 5.47 7.47
CA THR A 56 -3.36 6.23 6.54
C THR A 56 -2.81 7.64 6.31
N ARG A 57 -2.50 8.36 7.40
CA ARG A 57 -1.91 9.70 7.35
C ARG A 57 -0.59 9.70 6.59
N ASP A 58 0.28 8.75 6.89
CA ASP A 58 1.63 8.70 6.32
C ASP A 58 1.61 8.29 4.84
N ALA A 59 0.71 7.38 4.45
CA ALA A 59 0.46 7.07 3.05
C ALA A 59 -0.05 8.30 2.30
N LEU A 60 -1.05 9.01 2.83
CA LEU A 60 -1.58 10.23 2.21
C LEU A 60 -0.48 11.30 2.05
N ALA A 61 0.30 11.55 3.10
CA ALA A 61 1.40 12.52 3.05
C ALA A 61 2.44 12.19 1.97
N PHE A 62 2.69 10.90 1.72
CA PHE A 62 3.61 10.46 0.66
C PHE A 62 2.98 10.51 -0.74
N PHE A 63 1.76 9.97 -0.90
CA PHE A 63 1.17 9.76 -2.22
C PHE A 63 0.50 11.00 -2.79
N TYR A 64 0.01 11.93 -1.97
CA TYR A 64 -0.80 13.07 -2.43
C TYR A 64 -0.12 13.86 -3.56
N ASP A 65 1.14 14.25 -3.38
CA ASP A 65 1.90 15.00 -4.38
C ASP A 65 2.41 14.15 -5.56
N ARG A 66 2.29 12.81 -5.46
CA ARG A 66 2.80 11.83 -6.44
C ARG A 66 1.73 11.23 -7.33
N VAL A 67 0.46 11.53 -7.07
CA VAL A 67 -0.63 11.15 -7.97
C VAL A 67 -0.59 12.02 -9.23
N CYS A 68 -0.80 11.41 -10.39
CA CYS A 68 -0.88 12.10 -11.66
C CYS A 68 -2.09 13.04 -11.69
N ALA A 69 -2.05 14.07 -12.55
CA ALA A 69 -3.26 14.85 -12.82
C ALA A 69 -4.39 13.92 -13.30
N ASN A 70 -5.59 14.09 -12.74
CA ASN A 70 -6.77 13.21 -12.92
C ASN A 70 -6.61 11.78 -12.36
N GLY A 71 -5.55 11.49 -11.61
CA GLY A 71 -5.44 10.27 -10.84
C GLY A 71 -6.35 10.30 -9.60
N MET A 72 -6.41 9.16 -8.91
CA MET A 72 -7.32 8.98 -7.78
C MET A 72 -6.60 8.37 -6.58
N ILE A 73 -6.96 8.85 -5.39
CA ILE A 73 -6.69 8.16 -4.13
C ILE A 73 -8.04 7.68 -3.61
N ILE A 74 -8.14 6.39 -3.29
CA ILE A 74 -9.31 5.77 -2.69
C ILE A 74 -8.90 5.25 -1.32
N CYS A 75 -9.66 5.63 -0.29
CA CYS A 75 -9.59 5.02 1.04
C CYS A 75 -10.75 4.04 1.17
N ASP A 76 -10.48 2.83 1.64
CA ASP A 76 -11.51 1.80 1.81
C ASP A 76 -12.46 2.12 2.99
N ASP A 77 -11.90 2.61 4.10
CA ASP A 77 -12.60 3.05 5.33
C ASP A 77 -12.94 4.55 5.36
#